data_AF-A0A920NJJ0-F1
#
_entry.id   AF-A0A920NJJ0-F1
#
_cell.length_a   1.000
_cell.length_b   1.000
_cell.length_c   1.000
_cell.angle_alpha   90.00
_cell.angle_beta   90.00
_cell.angle_gamma   90.00
#
_symmetry.space_group_name_H-M   'P 1'
#
loop_
_entity.id
_entity.type
_entity.pdbx_description
1 polymer ?
#
loop_
_entity_poly.entity_id
_entity_poly.type
_entity_poly.pdbx_seq_one_letter_code
_entity_poly.pdbx_strand_id
1 'polypeptide(L)'
;MYMHIQVFVILSEPEHMPKVHQGVTTELIGIDGNSYAPFYNNLDLKRMIQINSGLDGDPDIDYNWSTVTDYLDLFDKKIAVNIAYVVGNSPLRVGAMGWSANKANSKELDTQKGLLREAMQEGAFGMSTGLDYPPGNYADTDELVAIAKESEKIWRLLSYTRAL
;
A
#
# COMPACT_ATOMS: atom_id res chain seq x y z
N MET A 1 5.70 -1.69 17.60
CA MET A 1 5.51 -1.23 16.21
C MET A 1 4.39 -2.05 15.61
N TYR A 2 3.15 -1.59 15.80
CA TYR A 2 1.93 -2.13 15.20
C TYR A 2 0.94 -0.96 15.23
N MET A 3 0.47 -0.49 14.08
CA MET A 3 -0.77 0.29 14.06
C MET A 3 -1.36 0.36 12.66
N HIS A 4 -2.58 -0.15 12.54
CA HIS A 4 -3.38 -0.21 11.33
C HIS A 4 -4.41 0.94 11.27
N ILE A 5 -4.30 1.93 12.15
CA ILE A 5 -5.44 2.78 12.47
C ILE A 5 -5.05 4.21 12.13
N GLN A 6 -5.61 4.68 10.99
CA GLN A 6 -5.86 6.09 10.59
C GLN A 6 -5.14 6.63 9.35
N VAL A 7 -4.81 5.82 8.34
CA VAL A 7 -4.14 6.39 7.14
C VAL A 7 -4.97 7.48 6.47
N PHE A 8 -6.31 7.44 6.58
CA PHE A 8 -7.19 8.48 6.05
C PHE A 8 -7.52 9.57 7.05
N VAL A 9 -7.68 9.26 8.34
CA VAL A 9 -7.94 10.30 9.33
C VAL A 9 -6.81 11.32 9.38
N ILE A 10 -5.54 10.93 9.20
CA ILE A 10 -4.43 11.90 9.14
C ILE A 10 -4.53 12.88 7.97
N LEU A 11 -5.20 12.52 6.87
CA LEU A 11 -5.44 13.44 5.75
C LEU A 11 -6.49 14.52 6.10
N SER A 12 -7.38 14.24 7.05
CA SER A 12 -8.36 15.23 7.56
C SER A 12 -7.91 15.92 8.85
N GLU A 13 -7.08 15.25 9.65
CA GLU A 13 -6.53 15.71 10.92
C GLU A 13 -4.99 15.70 10.87
N PRO A 14 -4.38 16.64 10.13
CA PRO A 14 -2.94 16.62 9.83
C PRO A 14 -2.03 16.78 11.06
N GLU A 15 -2.54 17.32 12.16
CA GLU A 15 -1.81 17.43 13.43
C GLU A 15 -1.53 16.06 14.07
N HIS A 16 -2.35 15.06 13.75
CA HIS A 16 -2.23 13.68 14.22
C HIS A 16 -1.94 13.52 15.73
N MET A 17 -2.62 14.36 16.52
CA MET A 17 -2.38 14.53 17.95
C MET A 17 -2.34 13.24 18.77
N PRO A 18 -3.18 12.21 18.51
CA PRO A 18 -3.08 10.94 19.23
C PRO A 18 -1.70 10.29 19.14
N LYS A 19 -0.99 10.43 18.02
CA LYS A 19 0.35 9.85 17.82
C LYS A 19 1.46 10.78 18.26
N VAL A 20 1.35 12.07 17.93
CA VAL A 20 2.34 13.08 18.32
C VAL A 20 2.49 13.16 19.84
N HIS A 21 1.39 13.09 20.61
CA HIS A 21 1.44 13.07 22.07
C HIS A 21 2.11 11.82 22.66
N GLN A 22 2.29 10.76 21.87
CA GLN A 22 3.01 9.54 22.26
C GLN A 22 4.48 9.56 21.81
N GLY A 23 4.95 10.66 21.20
CA GLY A 23 6.31 10.80 20.69
C GLY A 23 6.54 10.07 19.36
N VAL A 24 5.47 9.69 18.64
CA VAL A 24 5.60 9.10 17.30
C VAL A 24 6.04 10.19 16.31
N THR A 25 7.12 9.92 15.59
CA THR A 25 7.66 10.82 14.56
C THR A 25 7.54 10.26 13.15
N THR A 26 7.24 8.96 13.02
CA THR A 26 7.17 8.26 11.74
C THR A 26 6.19 7.11 11.82
N GLU A 27 5.36 6.97 10.79
CA GLU A 27 4.43 5.85 10.66
C GLU A 27 4.71 5.03 9.41
N LEU A 28 4.68 3.71 9.60
CA LEU A 28 4.70 2.74 8.51
C LEU A 28 3.25 2.40 8.17
N ILE A 29 2.83 2.71 6.95
CA ILE A 29 1.47 2.52 6.46
C ILE A 29 1.45 1.51 5.31
N GLY A 30 0.26 1.01 4.97
CA GLY A 30 0.09 -0.04 3.96
C GLY A 30 0.32 -1.44 4.51
N ILE A 31 0.05 -1.66 5.80
CA ILE A 31 0.32 -2.91 6.51
C ILE A 31 -0.79 -3.95 6.29
N ASP A 32 -0.53 -5.18 6.76
CA ASP A 32 -1.42 -6.33 6.67
C ASP A 32 -2.00 -6.56 5.25
N GLY A 33 -1.25 -6.23 4.19
CA GLY A 33 -1.69 -6.43 2.82
C GLY A 33 -2.73 -5.43 2.30
N ASN A 34 -3.12 -4.45 3.12
CA ASN A 34 -4.01 -3.37 2.74
C ASN A 34 -3.20 -2.10 2.48
N SER A 35 -3.38 -1.51 1.30
CA SER A 35 -2.84 -0.19 1.01
C SER A 35 -3.68 0.47 -0.09
N TYR A 36 -3.45 1.76 -0.35
CA TYR A 36 -4.32 2.57 -1.22
C TYR A 36 -3.62 3.08 -2.48
N ALA A 37 -2.45 2.54 -2.80
CA ALA A 37 -1.76 2.74 -4.07
C ALA A 37 -0.89 1.51 -4.43
N PRO A 38 -0.74 1.15 -5.71
CA PRO A 38 -1.34 1.79 -6.86
C PRO A 38 -2.78 1.33 -7.13
N PHE A 39 -3.60 2.22 -7.71
CA PHE A 39 -4.91 1.92 -8.30
C PHE A 39 -5.15 2.77 -9.55
N TYR A 40 -5.00 2.17 -10.74
CA TYR A 40 -5.23 2.86 -12.02
C TYR A 40 -6.71 2.93 -12.44
N ASN A 41 -7.59 2.30 -11.67
CA ASN A 41 -9.04 2.42 -11.79
C ASN A 41 -9.59 3.02 -10.50
N ASN A 42 -10.17 4.22 -10.62
CA ASN A 42 -10.72 4.97 -9.48
C ASN A 42 -11.86 4.22 -8.76
N LEU A 43 -12.63 3.39 -9.47
CA LEU A 43 -13.68 2.58 -8.84
C LEU A 43 -13.10 1.50 -7.92
N ASP A 44 -11.95 0.92 -8.29
CA ASP A 44 -11.27 -0.09 -7.49
C ASP A 44 -10.66 0.54 -6.23
N LEU A 45 -10.06 1.73 -6.36
CA LEU A 45 -9.60 2.53 -5.22
C LEU A 45 -10.75 2.79 -4.24
N LYS A 46 -11.86 3.35 -4.73
CA LYS A 46 -13.04 3.66 -3.90
C LYS A 46 -13.62 2.43 -3.22
N ARG A 47 -13.64 1.29 -3.91
CA ARG A 47 -14.10 0.03 -3.31
C ARG A 47 -13.16 -0.47 -2.22
N MET A 48 -11.84 -0.37 -2.40
CA MET A 48 -10.87 -0.70 -1.36
C MET A 48 -10.97 0.21 -0.14
N ILE A 49 -11.21 1.50 -0.34
CA ILE A 49 -11.49 2.46 0.73
C ILE A 49 -12.75 2.05 1.48
N GLN A 50 -13.84 1.79 0.75
CA GLN A 50 -15.13 1.44 1.34
C GLN A 50 -15.04 0.17 2.21
N ILE A 51 -14.35 -0.88 1.75
CA ILE A 51 -14.21 -2.14 2.50
C ILE A 51 -13.42 -1.94 3.80
N ASN A 52 -12.44 -1.03 3.80
CA ASN A 52 -11.57 -0.77 4.96
C ASN A 52 -12.03 0.43 5.82
N SER A 53 -13.07 1.15 5.41
CA SER A 53 -13.57 2.36 6.09
C SER A 53 -13.87 2.19 7.58
N GLY A 54 -14.34 1.01 7.99
CA GLY A 54 -14.60 0.70 9.40
C GLY A 54 -13.33 0.64 10.27
N LEU A 55 -12.16 0.46 9.66
CA LEU A 55 -10.85 0.40 10.34
C LEU A 55 -10.06 1.70 10.15
N ASP A 56 -10.04 2.22 8.93
CA ASP A 56 -9.17 3.33 8.52
C ASP A 56 -9.86 4.71 8.55
N GLY A 57 -11.17 4.73 8.76
CA GLY A 57 -12.01 5.90 8.61
C GLY A 57 -12.39 6.15 7.14
N ASP A 58 -13.39 7.00 6.95
CA ASP A 58 -13.84 7.46 5.62
C ASP A 58 -14.06 8.97 5.67
N PRO A 59 -12.97 9.76 5.66
CA PRO A 59 -13.09 11.20 5.59
C PRO A 59 -13.65 11.65 4.25
N ASP A 60 -14.34 12.79 4.27
CA ASP A 60 -14.84 13.44 3.06
C ASP A 60 -13.70 14.15 2.32
N ILE A 61 -12.91 13.38 1.56
CA ILE A 61 -11.84 13.87 0.70
C ILE A 61 -12.04 13.40 -0.74
N ASP A 62 -11.49 14.15 -1.70
CA ASP A 62 -11.50 13.73 -3.10
C ASP A 62 -10.49 12.60 -3.34
N TYR A 63 -11.00 11.37 -3.37
CA TYR A 63 -10.23 10.17 -3.66
C TYR A 63 -9.86 10.10 -5.15
N ASN A 64 -8.81 10.83 -5.55
CA ASN A 64 -8.38 10.95 -6.93
C ASN A 64 -6.84 10.89 -7.08
N TRP A 65 -6.26 9.72 -6.82
CA TRP A 65 -4.87 9.41 -7.10
C TRP A 65 -4.76 8.02 -7.74
N SER A 66 -3.60 7.70 -8.31
CA SER A 66 -3.39 6.37 -8.91
C SER A 66 -2.04 5.76 -8.58
N THR A 67 -0.96 6.54 -8.64
CA THR A 67 0.41 6.06 -8.39
C THR A 67 0.77 6.14 -6.90
N VAL A 68 1.87 5.49 -6.51
CA VAL A 68 2.43 5.67 -5.16
C VAL A 68 2.97 7.07 -4.97
N THR A 69 3.52 7.70 -6.02
CA THR A 69 3.97 9.10 -5.96
C THR A 69 2.80 10.02 -5.62
N ASP A 70 1.70 9.92 -6.37
CA ASP A 70 0.50 10.74 -6.14
C ASP A 70 -0.04 10.56 -4.71
N TYR A 71 -0.01 9.32 -4.21
CA TYR A 71 -0.48 8.99 -2.88
C TYR A 71 0.44 9.58 -1.78
N LEU A 72 1.76 9.47 -1.93
CA LEU A 72 2.73 10.03 -0.98
C LEU A 72 2.69 11.57 -0.97
N ASP A 73 2.42 12.20 -2.11
CA ASP A 73 2.25 13.65 -2.23
C ASP A 73 1.06 14.19 -1.43
N LEU A 74 0.09 13.35 -1.05
CA LEU A 74 -0.99 13.73 -0.12
C LEU A 74 -0.46 14.03 1.29
N PHE A 75 0.66 13.43 1.67
CA PHE A 75 1.24 13.56 3.00
C PHE A 75 2.44 14.51 3.05
N ASP A 76 3.25 14.59 1.97
CA ASP A 76 4.49 15.37 1.99
C ASP A 76 4.25 16.82 2.43
N LYS A 77 4.93 17.23 3.51
CA LYS A 77 4.86 18.55 4.15
C LYS A 77 3.44 19.02 4.53
N LYS A 78 2.48 18.10 4.61
CA LYS A 78 1.07 18.40 4.93
C LYS A 78 0.62 17.86 6.28
N ILE A 79 1.40 16.97 6.90
CA ILE A 79 1.06 16.30 8.16
C ILE A 79 2.22 16.40 9.17
N ALA A 80 1.92 16.13 10.45
CA ALA A 80 2.85 16.31 11.57
C ALA A 80 3.92 15.20 11.73
N VAL A 81 3.75 14.05 11.07
CA VAL A 81 4.65 12.90 11.17
C VAL A 81 5.20 12.49 9.80
N ASN A 82 6.32 11.78 9.79
CA ASN A 82 6.86 11.19 8.57
C ASN A 82 6.06 9.93 8.17
N ILE A 83 6.02 9.63 6.87
CA ILE A 83 5.36 8.44 6.34
C ILE A 83 6.38 7.55 5.63
N ALA A 84 6.39 6.28 6.01
CA ALA A 84 7.02 5.20 5.27
C ALA A 84 5.91 4.30 4.71
N TYR A 85 5.93 4.06 3.41
CA TYR A 85 4.88 3.31 2.73
C TYR A 85 5.36 1.95 2.26
N VAL A 86 4.57 0.91 2.48
CA VAL A 86 4.73 -0.40 1.83
C VAL A 86 3.47 -0.77 1.07
N VAL A 87 3.61 -1.53 -0.01
CA VAL A 87 2.48 -1.92 -0.86
C VAL A 87 1.83 -3.19 -0.30
N GLY A 88 0.52 -3.15 -0.07
CA GLY A 88 -0.23 -4.35 0.27
C GLY A 88 -0.35 -5.32 -0.91
N ASN A 89 -0.40 -6.62 -0.65
CA ASN A 89 -0.68 -7.60 -1.71
C ASN A 89 -2.09 -7.45 -2.32
N SER A 90 -3.06 -6.84 -1.62
CA SER A 90 -4.41 -6.63 -2.13
C SER A 90 -4.46 -5.72 -3.38
N PRO A 91 -3.89 -4.50 -3.38
CA PRO A 91 -3.80 -3.67 -4.58
C PRO A 91 -3.12 -4.35 -5.77
N LEU A 92 -2.06 -5.13 -5.52
CA LEU A 92 -1.36 -5.86 -6.58
C LEU A 92 -2.29 -6.87 -7.25
N ARG A 93 -3.02 -7.66 -6.45
CA ARG A 93 -4.04 -8.58 -6.97
C ARG A 93 -5.13 -7.85 -7.72
N VAL A 94 -5.70 -6.78 -7.15
CA VAL A 94 -6.76 -6.01 -7.80
C VAL A 94 -6.29 -5.45 -9.14
N GLY A 95 -5.08 -4.88 -9.20
CA GLY A 95 -4.51 -4.35 -10.44
C GLY A 95 -4.20 -5.41 -11.49
N ALA A 96 -3.84 -6.64 -11.08
CA ALA A 96 -3.47 -7.71 -12.01
C ALA A 96 -4.65 -8.54 -12.52
N MET A 97 -5.62 -8.82 -11.65
CA MET A 97 -6.68 -9.80 -11.89
C MET A 97 -8.07 -9.34 -11.39
N GLY A 98 -8.21 -8.07 -11.02
CA GLY A 98 -9.42 -7.53 -10.41
C GLY A 98 -9.73 -8.19 -9.07
N TRP A 99 -11.01 -8.23 -8.72
CA TRP A 99 -11.51 -8.76 -7.44
C TRP A 99 -11.66 -10.29 -7.43
N SER A 100 -10.91 -10.98 -8.27
CA SER A 100 -11.00 -12.43 -8.44
C SER A 100 -10.49 -13.19 -7.20
N ALA A 101 -11.27 -14.18 -6.78
CA ALA A 101 -10.89 -15.12 -5.71
C ALA A 101 -10.07 -16.33 -6.21
N ASN A 102 -9.75 -16.37 -7.51
CA ASN A 102 -8.98 -17.47 -8.09
C ASN A 102 -7.48 -17.29 -7.85
N LYS A 103 -6.73 -18.39 -8.00
CA LYS A 103 -5.25 -18.35 -8.04
C LYS A 103 -4.79 -17.54 -9.26
N ALA A 104 -3.78 -16.69 -9.07
CA ALA A 104 -3.18 -15.94 -10.17
C ALA A 104 -2.51 -16.89 -11.17
N ASN A 105 -2.80 -16.71 -12.45
CA ASN A 105 -2.01 -17.36 -13.50
C ASN A 105 -0.66 -16.67 -13.68
N SER A 106 0.23 -17.25 -14.51
CA SER A 106 1.58 -16.72 -14.70
C SER A 106 1.62 -15.28 -15.20
N LYS A 107 0.71 -14.90 -16.10
CA LYS A 107 0.63 -13.54 -16.63
C LYS A 107 0.16 -12.55 -15.57
N GLU A 108 -0.85 -12.92 -14.78
CA GLU A 108 -1.34 -12.11 -13.66
C GLU A 108 -0.27 -11.93 -12.60
N LEU A 109 0.46 -13.01 -12.25
CA LEU A 109 1.57 -12.94 -11.31
C LEU A 109 2.70 -12.02 -11.81
N ASP A 110 3.01 -12.05 -13.11
CA ASP A 110 4.00 -11.13 -13.69
C ASP A 110 3.50 -9.68 -13.71
N THR A 111 2.20 -9.45 -13.90
CA THR A 111 1.59 -8.12 -13.71
C THR A 111 1.74 -7.65 -12.27
N GLN A 112 1.45 -8.50 -11.26
CA GLN A 112 1.63 -8.14 -9.85
C GLN A 112 3.08 -7.73 -9.54
N LYS A 113 4.06 -8.47 -10.06
CA LYS A 113 5.49 -8.12 -9.93
C LYS A 113 5.84 -6.79 -10.59
N GLY A 114 5.26 -6.52 -11.77
CA GLY A 114 5.42 -5.26 -12.49
C GLY A 114 4.91 -4.07 -11.68
N LEU A 115 3.68 -4.19 -11.16
CA LEU A 115 3.05 -3.20 -10.29
C LEU A 115 3.88 -2.93 -9.02
N LEU A 116 4.39 -3.97 -8.37
CA LEU A 116 5.28 -3.81 -7.22
C LEU A 116 6.58 -3.10 -7.59
N ARG A 117 7.16 -3.41 -8.76
CA ARG A 117 8.37 -2.75 -9.24
C ARG A 117 8.17 -1.26 -9.43
N GLU A 118 7.09 -0.88 -10.10
CA GLU A 118 6.72 0.53 -10.32
C GLU A 118 6.50 1.23 -8.97
N ALA A 119 5.67 0.66 -8.11
CA ALA A 119 5.38 1.21 -6.78
C ALA A 119 6.64 1.42 -5.90
N MET A 120 7.61 0.50 -5.96
CA MET A 120 8.88 0.66 -5.23
C MET A 120 9.81 1.69 -5.87
N GLN A 121 9.77 1.87 -7.20
CA GLN A 121 10.49 2.96 -7.88
C GLN A 121 9.91 4.33 -7.53
N GLU A 122 8.60 4.39 -7.30
CA GLU A 122 7.84 5.58 -6.88
C GLU A 122 7.98 5.91 -5.39
N GLY A 123 8.64 5.07 -4.60
CA GLY A 123 8.99 5.37 -3.21
C GLY A 123 8.48 4.40 -2.15
N ALA A 124 7.76 3.33 -2.53
CA ALA A 124 7.43 2.28 -1.57
C ALA A 124 8.69 1.55 -1.08
N PHE A 125 8.76 1.31 0.23
CA PHE A 125 9.89 0.64 0.89
C PHE A 125 9.87 -0.89 0.71
N GLY A 126 8.76 -1.46 0.26
CA GLY A 126 8.59 -2.89 0.12
C GLY A 126 7.12 -3.29 0.00
N MET A 127 6.79 -4.48 0.50
CA MET A 127 5.43 -5.00 0.50
C MET A 127 4.98 -5.51 1.88
N SER A 128 3.67 -5.62 2.07
CA SER A 128 3.02 -6.33 3.17
C SER A 128 2.02 -7.38 2.63
N THR A 129 1.60 -8.32 3.47
CA THR A 129 0.65 -9.38 3.11
C THR A 129 -0.48 -9.49 4.11
N GLY A 130 -1.70 -9.65 3.61
CA GLY A 130 -2.91 -9.86 4.40
C GLY A 130 -3.50 -11.23 4.09
N LEU A 131 -3.55 -12.10 5.09
CA LEU A 131 -3.98 -13.50 4.92
C LEU A 131 -5.39 -13.77 5.43
N ASP A 132 -5.97 -12.83 6.17
CA ASP A 132 -7.25 -13.02 6.83
C ASP A 132 -8.43 -12.47 6.01
N TYR A 133 -8.20 -11.47 5.15
CA TYR A 133 -9.26 -10.74 4.47
C TYR A 133 -9.06 -10.60 2.95
N PRO A 134 -10.17 -10.53 2.20
CA PRO A 134 -10.14 -10.33 0.77
C PRO A 134 -9.71 -8.90 0.40
N PRO A 135 -9.12 -8.72 -0.80
CA PRO A 135 -8.77 -9.76 -1.78
C PRO A 135 -7.41 -10.43 -1.52
N GLY A 136 -6.64 -9.95 -0.54
CA GLY A 136 -5.29 -10.44 -0.24
C GLY A 136 -5.22 -11.91 0.18
N ASN A 137 -6.21 -12.39 0.94
CA ASN A 137 -6.25 -13.77 1.44
C ASN A 137 -6.41 -14.86 0.36
N TYR A 138 -6.72 -14.49 -0.88
CA TYR A 138 -6.81 -15.42 -2.00
C TYR A 138 -5.43 -15.76 -2.60
N ALA A 139 -4.37 -15.05 -2.22
CA ALA A 139 -3.00 -15.38 -2.62
C ALA A 139 -2.55 -16.67 -1.94
N ASP A 140 -2.01 -17.60 -2.71
CA ASP A 140 -1.36 -18.78 -2.15
C ASP A 140 0.10 -18.52 -1.79
N THR A 141 0.74 -19.47 -1.10
CA THR A 141 2.13 -19.32 -0.66
C THR A 141 3.09 -19.11 -1.83
N ASP A 142 2.87 -19.76 -2.97
CA ASP A 142 3.73 -19.60 -4.15
C ASP A 142 3.66 -18.19 -4.72
N GLU A 143 2.46 -17.62 -4.81
CA GLU A 143 2.23 -16.23 -5.20
C GLU A 143 2.96 -15.27 -4.25
N LEU A 144 2.74 -15.40 -2.94
CA LEU A 144 3.37 -14.53 -1.94
C LEU A 144 4.90 -14.63 -1.96
N VAL A 145 5.45 -15.84 -2.07
CA VAL A 145 6.90 -16.06 -2.19
C VAL A 145 7.45 -15.42 -3.46
N ALA A 146 6.73 -15.50 -4.58
CA ALA A 146 7.16 -14.91 -5.84
C ALA A 146 7.19 -13.37 -5.77
N ILE A 147 6.19 -12.74 -5.15
CA ILE A 147 6.16 -11.29 -4.96
C ILE A 147 7.21 -10.83 -3.93
N ALA A 148 7.39 -11.55 -2.83
CA ALA A 148 8.41 -11.23 -1.82
C ALA A 148 9.83 -11.30 -2.40
N LYS A 149 10.13 -12.31 -3.22
CA LYS A 149 11.39 -12.41 -3.97
C LYS A 149 11.58 -11.23 -4.92
N GLU A 150 10.50 -10.72 -5.52
CA GLU A 150 10.60 -9.56 -6.40
C GLU A 150 10.91 -8.29 -5.61
N SER A 151 10.26 -8.08 -4.46
CA SER A 151 10.55 -6.98 -3.54
C SER A 151 12.03 -6.95 -3.14
N GLU A 152 12.58 -8.11 -2.78
CA GLU A 152 14.00 -8.25 -2.37
C GLU A 152 14.97 -7.87 -3.49
N LYS A 153 14.72 -8.29 -4.73
CA LYS A 153 15.52 -7.89 -5.89
C LYS A 153 15.52 -6.38 -6.10
N ILE A 154 14.34 -5.76 -6.01
CA ILE A 154 14.20 -4.31 -6.24
C ILE A 154 14.91 -3.53 -5.13
N TRP A 155 14.74 -3.95 -3.87
CA TRP A 155 15.41 -3.34 -2.73
C TRP A 155 16.94 -3.37 -2.89
N ARG A 156 17.50 -4.52 -3.30
CA ARG A 156 18.93 -4.62 -3.61
C ARG A 156 19.34 -3.60 -4.67
N LEU A 157 18.63 -3.53 -5.79
CA LEU A 157 18.93 -2.58 -6.87
C LEU A 157 18.89 -1.12 -6.41
N LEU A 158 17.87 -0.73 -5.65
CA LEU A 158 17.71 0.64 -5.14
C LEU A 158 18.74 0.99 -4.05
N SER A 159 19.14 0.02 -3.23
CA SER A 159 20.16 0.22 -2.20
C SER A 159 21.54 0.51 -2.79
N TYR A 160 21.85 -0.04 -3.98
CA TYR A 160 23.09 0.26 -4.69
C TYR A 160 23.07 1.64 -5.37
N THR A 161 21.91 2.13 -5.82
CA THR A 161 21.81 3.42 -6.52
C THR A 161 21.68 4.62 -5.59
N ARG A 162 21.17 4.45 -4.36
CA ARG A 162 21.07 5.52 -3.35
C ARG A 162 22.35 5.75 -2.52
N ALA A 163 23.37 4.91 -2.71
CA ALA A 163 24.66 5.02 -2.01
C ALA A 163 25.71 5.86 -2.77
N LEU A 164 25.32 6.50 -3.89
CA LEU A 164 26.14 7.40 -4.72
C LEU A 164 25.50 8.79 -4.75
#